data_AF-A0AAW6AYG4-F1
#
_entry.id   AF-A0AAW6AYG4-F1
#
_cell.length_a   1.000
_cell.length_b   1.000
_cell.length_c   1.000
_cell.angle_alpha   90.00
_cell.angle_beta   90.00
_cell.angle_gamma   90.00
#
_symmetry.space_group_name_H-M   'P 1'
#
loop_
_entity.id
_entity.type
_entity.pdbx_description
1 polymer ?
#
loop_
_entity_poly.entity_id
_entity_poly.type
_entity_poly.pdbx_seq_one_letter_code
_entity_poly.pdbx_strand_id
1 'polypeptide(L)' 'MQKYEVEYACFRKVVFEANSQEQANDKAAIMEDEEIEGNSSSEGYVIWNEPSPIN' A
#
# COMPACT_ATOMS: atom_id res chain seq x y z
N MET A 1 13.80 27.59 -14.15
CA MET A 1 13.15 26.28 -14.30
C MET A 1 12.21 26.10 -13.13
N GLN A 2 10.98 25.67 -13.38
CA GLN A 2 9.95 25.49 -12.35
C GLN A 2 10.04 24.05 -11.80
N LYS A 3 9.87 23.89 -10.48
CA LYS A 3 9.86 22.59 -9.81
C LYS A 3 8.42 22.10 -9.64
N TYR A 4 8.22 20.79 -9.66
CA TYR A 4 6.92 20.14 -9.49
C TYR A 4 7.01 19.04 -8.44
N GLU A 5 5.98 18.89 -7.64
CA GLU A 5 5.78 17.80 -6.68
C GLU A 5 4.69 16.87 -7.22
N VAL A 6 4.88 15.55 -7.07
CA VAL A 6 3.95 14.50 -7.47
C VAL A 6 3.92 13.46 -6.37
N GLU A 7 2.74 12.95 -6.03
CA GLU A 7 2.59 11.90 -5.03
C GLU A 7 2.32 10.57 -5.70
N TYR A 8 3.06 9.55 -5.31
CA TYR A 8 2.87 8.18 -5.77
C TYR A 8 2.33 7.32 -4.63
N ALA A 9 1.41 6.41 -4.94
CA ALA A 9 0.95 5.37 -4.02
C ALA A 9 1.41 3.99 -4.53
N CYS A 10 1.76 3.10 -3.61
CA CYS A 10 2.02 1.70 -3.91
C CYS A 10 0.98 0.86 -3.18
N PHE A 11 0.16 0.13 -3.93
CA PHE A 11 -0.84 -0.76 -3.36
C PHE A 11 -0.27 -2.17 -3.24
N ARG A 12 -0.42 -2.76 -2.06
CA ARG A 12 -0.04 -4.14 -1.77
C ARG A 12 -1.30 -4.97 -1.57
N LYS A 13 -1.42 -6.04 -2.36
CA LYS A 13 -2.45 -7.07 -2.14
C LYS A 13 -1.81 -8.23 -1.39
N VAL A 14 -2.34 -8.55 -0.21
CA VAL A 14 -1.85 -9.62 0.66
C VAL A 14 -2.86 -10.77 0.68
N VAL A 15 -2.37 -12.00 0.50
CA VAL A 15 -3.18 -13.22 0.65
C VAL A 15 -2.62 -13.99 1.85
N PHE A 16 -3.47 -14.27 2.84
CA PHE A 16 -3.07 -14.97 4.07
C PHE A 16 -4.20 -15.86 4.59
N GLU A 17 -3.83 -16.85 5.41
CA GLU A 17 -4.78 -17.82 5.96
C GLU A 17 -5.44 -17.33 7.27
N ALA A 18 -6.76 -17.53 7.35
CA ALA A 18 -7.57 -17.29 8.54
C ALA A 18 -8.71 -18.30 8.63
N ASN A 19 -9.06 -18.68 9.86
CA ASN A 19 -10.09 -19.67 10.15
C ASN A 19 -11.52 -19.08 10.15
N SER A 20 -11.63 -17.74 10.13
CA SER A 20 -12.90 -17.01 10.08
C SER A 20 -12.69 -15.59 9.55
N GLN A 21 -13.76 -14.93 9.12
CA GLN A 21 -13.71 -13.51 8.71
C GLN A 21 -13.32 -12.60 9.88
N GLU A 22 -13.79 -12.90 11.10
CA GLU A 22 -13.42 -12.15 12.31
C GLU A 22 -11.92 -12.24 12.55
N GLN A 23 -11.35 -13.45 12.54
CA GLN A 23 -9.91 -13.64 12.67
C GLN A 23 -9.14 -12.97 11.53
N ALA A 24 -9.66 -12.98 10.29
CA ALA A 24 -9.03 -12.30 9.18
C ALA A 24 -8.95 -10.78 9.40
N ASN A 25 -10.02 -10.18 9.93
CA ASN A 25 -10.07 -8.76 10.25
C ASN A 25 -9.11 -8.40 11.39
N ASP A 26 -9.10 -9.19 12.48
CA ASP A 26 -8.17 -8.98 13.60
C ASP A 26 -6.72 -9.09 13.12
N LYS A 27 -6.38 -10.13 12.33
CA LYS A 27 -5.06 -10.29 11.73
C LYS A 27 -4.69 -9.12 10.83
N ALA A 28 -5.59 -8.69 9.95
CA ALA A 28 -5.33 -7.57 9.04
C ALA A 28 -5.09 -6.26 9.80
N ALA A 29 -5.74 -6.05 10.94
CA ALA A 29 -5.60 -4.84 11.75
C ALA A 29 -4.26 -4.75 12.51
N ILE A 30 -3.60 -5.89 12.75
CA ILE A 30 -2.33 -5.98 13.50
C ILE A 30 -1.15 -6.46 12.65
N MET A 31 -1.36 -6.71 11.36
CA MET A 31 -0.33 -7.25 10.47
C MET A 31 0.81 -6.23 10.33
N GLU A 32 2.03 -6.68 10.62
CA GLU A 32 3.22 -5.86 10.55
C GLU A 32 3.70 -5.67 9.10
N ASP A 33 4.44 -4.58 8.84
CA ASP A 33 4.91 -4.23 7.49
C ASP A 33 5.75 -5.34 6.84
N GLU A 34 6.53 -6.08 7.65
CA GLU A 34 7.34 -7.22 7.20
C GLU A 34 6.47 -8.39 6.69
N GLU A 35 5.36 -8.67 7.36
CA GLU A 35 4.41 -9.71 6.95
C GLU A 35 3.64 -9.31 5.68
N ILE A 36 3.27 -8.03 5.58
CA ILE A 36 2.64 -7.45 4.39
C ILE A 36 3.61 -7.57 3.22
N GLU A 37 4.89 -7.20 3.39
CA GLU A 37 5.88 -7.24 2.32
C GLU A 37 6.15 -8.68 1.85
N GLY A 38 6.33 -9.62 2.78
CA GLY A 38 6.59 -11.03 2.47
C GLY A 38 5.43 -11.77 1.80
N ASN A 39 4.19 -11.34 2.02
CA ASN A 39 2.98 -11.97 1.46
C ASN A 39 2.26 -11.10 0.41
N SER A 40 2.85 -9.97 0.01
CA SER A 40 2.24 -9.08 -0.97
C SER A 40 2.73 -9.30 -2.38
N SER A 41 1.82 -9.12 -3.34
CA SER A 41 2.19 -8.73 -4.70
C SER A 41 1.96 -7.23 -4.84
N SER A 42 2.99 -6.50 -5.27
CA SER A 42 2.87 -5.10 -5.66
C SER A 42 2.76 -5.00 -7.18
N GLU A 43 1.80 -4.21 -7.67
CA GLU A 43 1.64 -3.93 -9.11
C GLU A 43 2.48 -2.71 -9.54
N GLY A 44 3.35 -2.22 -8.66
CA GLY A 44 4.15 -1.02 -8.85
C GLY A 44 3.54 0.23 -8.21
N TYR A 45 4.11 1.38 -8.55
CA TYR A 45 3.64 2.69 -8.10
C TYR A 45 2.63 3.27 -9.09
N VAL A 46 1.58 3.89 -8.58
CA VAL A 46 0.61 4.67 -9.36
C VAL A 46 0.68 6.14 -8.93
N ILE A 47 0.39 7.06 -9.85
CA ILE A 47 0.26 8.48 -9.51
C ILE A 47 -1.01 8.61 -8.65
N TRP A 48 -0.83 9.05 -7.42
CA TRP A 48 -1.91 9.32 -6.48
C TRP A 48 -2.42 10.74 -6.63
N ASN A 49 -1.50 11.71 -6.71
CA ASN A 49 -1.81 13.10 -7.04
C ASN A 49 -0.93 13.57 -8.19
N GLU A 50 -1.55 14.25 -9.16
CA GLU A 50 -0.88 14.74 -10.36
C GLU A 50 0.21 15.79 -10.03
N PRO A 51 1.24 15.94 -10.89
CA PRO A 51 2.31 16.90 -10.65
C PRO A 51 1.79 18.34 -10.50
N SER A 52 2.12 19.00 -9.39
CA SER A 52 1.75 20.39 -9.11
C SER A 52 2.99 21.26 -8.88
N PRO A 53 2.99 22.54 -9.30
CA PRO A 53 4.16 23.40 -9.16
C PRO A 53 4.44 23.71 -7.69
N ILE A 54 5.71 23.61 -7.30
CA ILE A 54 6.18 24.01 -5.97
C ILE A 54 6.59 25.48 -6.03
N ASN A 55 5.98 26.32 -5.19
CA ASN A 55 6.33 27.73 -5.04
C ASN A 55 7.65 27.92 -4.29
#